data_AF-A0A134C2N2-F1
#
_entry.id   AF-A0A134C2N2-F1
#
_cell.length_a   1.000
_cell.length_b   1.000
_cell.length_c   1.000
_cell.angle_alpha   90.00
_cell.angle_beta   90.00
_cell.angle_gamma   90.00
#
_symmetry.space_group_name_H-M   'P 1'
#
loop_
_entity.id
_entity.type
_entity.pdbx_description
1 polymer ?
#
loop_
_entity_poly.entity_id
_entity_poly.type
_entity_poly.pdbx_seq_one_letter_code
_entity_poly.pdbx_strand_id
1 'polypeptide(L)'
;MTDAAQNIVDQVLEEVQNTPGVGVDNPSEVANQALQDTLVASVIPEEYWPEIVSWVSETGLDTVYLDSRDRIGAWWASKEVRSMGYTLNFTKCGKVPSEWFPVGEHWKEAEVEARYRLVASWESLVENGALEKVEVE
;
A
#
# COMPACT_ATOMS: atom_id res chain seq x y z
N MET A 1 29.19 -4.40 35.89
CA MET A 1 27.74 -4.46 35.59
C MET A 1 27.45 -4.62 34.09
N THR A 2 28.43 -4.99 33.26
CA THR A 2 28.33 -5.04 31.79
C THR A 2 28.13 -6.45 31.22
N ASP A 3 28.57 -7.50 31.94
CA ASP A 3 28.60 -8.86 31.39
C ASP A 3 27.21 -9.51 31.28
N ALA A 4 26.28 -9.17 32.17
CA ALA A 4 24.93 -9.72 32.13
C ALA A 4 24.11 -9.17 30.96
N ALA A 5 24.27 -7.89 30.63
CA ALA A 5 23.57 -7.27 29.52
C ALA A 5 24.10 -7.78 28.17
N GLN A 6 25.42 -7.97 28.06
CA GLN A 6 26.03 -8.51 26.85
C GLN A 6 25.61 -9.96 26.61
N ASN A 7 25.58 -10.80 27.65
CA ASN A 7 25.11 -12.18 27.55
C ASN A 7 23.65 -12.28 27.09
N ILE A 8 22.76 -11.38 27.53
CA ILE A 8 21.36 -11.36 27.08
C ILE A 8 21.28 -11.01 25.59
N VAL A 9 22.07 -10.03 25.13
CA VAL A 9 22.10 -9.63 23.72
C VAL A 9 22.60 -10.78 22.84
N ASP A 10 23.65 -11.46 23.29
CA ASP A 10 24.23 -12.58 22.54
C ASP A 10 23.25 -13.77 22.47
N GLN A 11 22.52 -14.04 23.56
CA GLN A 11 21.45 -15.05 23.60
C GLN A 11 20.29 -14.71 22.64
N VAL A 12 19.84 -13.45 22.64
CA VAL A 12 18.75 -13.01 21.76
C VAL A 12 19.18 -13.07 20.29
N LEU A 13 20.43 -12.72 19.98
CA LEU A 13 20.96 -12.81 18.62
C LEU A 13 21.05 -14.26 18.14
N GLU A 14 21.47 -15.17 19.01
CA GLU A 14 21.53 -16.60 18.72
C GLU A 14 20.14 -17.21 18.54
N GLU A 15 19.16 -16.82 19.36
CA GLU A 15 17.75 -17.23 19.20
C GLU A 15 17.14 -16.70 17.90
N VAL A 16 17.41 -15.45 17.52
CA VAL A 16 16.91 -14.87 16.25
C VAL A 16 17.54 -15.56 15.04
N GLN A 17 18.82 -15.91 15.09
CA GLN A 17 19.51 -16.61 13.99
C GLN A 17 19.04 -18.07 13.84
N ASN A 18 18.67 -18.72 14.95
CA ASN A 18 18.26 -20.12 14.98
C ASN A 18 16.75 -20.34 14.96
N THR A 19 15.95 -19.28 15.07
CA THR A 19 14.52 -19.35 14.83
C THR A 19 14.33 -19.58 13.33
N PRO A 20 13.78 -20.73 12.91
CA PRO A 20 13.39 -20.90 11.52
C PRO A 20 12.37 -19.79 11.25
N GLY A 21 12.73 -18.82 10.40
CA GLY A 21 11.72 -17.96 9.82
C GLY A 21 10.65 -18.87 9.24
N VAL A 22 9.38 -18.62 9.56
CA VAL A 22 8.29 -19.33 8.89
C VAL A 22 8.44 -18.98 7.42
N GLY A 23 9.17 -19.82 6.68
CA GLY A 23 9.33 -19.71 5.25
C GLY A 23 7.92 -19.84 4.71
N VAL A 24 7.36 -18.72 4.27
CA VAL A 24 6.13 -18.77 3.52
C VAL A 24 6.53 -19.40 2.20
N ASP A 25 6.13 -20.65 1.97
CA ASP A 25 6.50 -21.41 0.76
C ASP A 25 6.12 -20.65 -0.52
N ASN A 26 5.17 -19.72 -0.42
CA ASN A 26 4.81 -18.78 -1.49
C ASN A 26 4.39 -17.40 -0.93
N PRO A 27 5.32 -16.44 -0.76
CA PRO A 27 5.02 -15.12 -0.19
C PRO A 27 4.00 -14.31 -1.01
N SER A 28 3.98 -14.50 -2.34
CA SER A 28 3.04 -13.84 -3.24
C SER A 28 1.61 -14.33 -3.03
N GLU A 29 1.41 -15.64 -2.80
CA GLU A 29 0.09 -16.18 -2.50
C GLU A 29 -0.45 -15.66 -1.17
N VAL A 30 0.39 -15.58 -0.13
CA VAL A 30 -0.03 -15.02 1.17
C VAL A 30 -0.36 -13.55 1.06
N ALA A 31 0.43 -12.77 0.33
CA ALA A 31 0.15 -11.35 0.13
C ALA A 31 -1.13 -11.13 -0.70
N ASN A 32 -1.41 -12.01 -1.67
CA ASN A 32 -2.65 -11.99 -2.43
C ASN A 32 -3.85 -12.38 -1.56
N GLN A 33 -3.72 -13.38 -0.70
CA GLN A 33 -4.78 -13.73 0.26
C GLN A 33 -5.05 -12.57 1.23
N ALA A 34 -4.00 -11.93 1.76
CA ALA A 34 -4.13 -10.77 2.62
C ALA A 34 -4.82 -9.59 1.90
N LEU A 35 -4.60 -9.42 0.59
CA LEU A 35 -5.29 -8.42 -0.22
C LEU A 35 -6.79 -8.74 -0.32
N GLN A 36 -7.14 -10.01 -0.60
CA GLN A 36 -8.54 -10.47 -0.65
C GLN A 36 -9.23 -10.28 0.69
N ASP A 37 -8.60 -10.69 1.79
CA ASP A 37 -9.15 -10.55 3.14
C ASP A 37 -9.38 -9.07 3.49
N THR A 38 -8.48 -8.19 3.05
CA THR A 38 -8.62 -6.74 3.24
C THR A 38 -9.78 -6.18 2.41
N LEU A 39 -9.98 -6.63 1.17
CA LEU A 39 -11.10 -6.22 0.33
C LEU A 39 -12.44 -6.63 0.96
N VAL A 40 -12.54 -7.88 1.44
CA VAL A 40 -13.71 -8.41 2.16
C VAL A 40 -14.02 -7.58 3.42
N ALA A 41 -12.99 -7.15 4.15
CA ALA A 41 -13.14 -6.31 5.33
C ALA A 41 -13.33 -4.81 5.02
N SER A 42 -13.24 -4.41 3.75
CA SER A 42 -13.32 -3.01 3.33
C SER A 42 -14.75 -2.60 2.99
N VAL A 43 -14.94 -1.29 2.82
CA VAL A 43 -16.18 -0.68 2.33
C VAL A 43 -16.22 -0.61 0.79
N ILE A 44 -15.20 -1.13 0.11
CA ILE A 44 -15.07 -1.08 -1.35
C ILE A 44 -16.05 -2.09 -1.98
N PRO A 45 -16.91 -1.65 -2.91
CA PRO A 45 -17.84 -2.54 -3.60
C PRO A 45 -17.13 -3.68 -4.36
N GLU A 46 -17.74 -4.87 -4.34
CA GLU A 46 -17.19 -6.09 -4.95
C GLU A 46 -16.91 -5.93 -6.45
N GLU A 47 -17.64 -5.05 -7.16
CA GLU A 47 -17.39 -4.79 -8.58
C GLU A 47 -15.99 -4.23 -8.89
N TYR A 48 -15.32 -3.61 -7.92
CA TYR A 48 -13.95 -3.08 -8.09
C TYR A 48 -12.86 -4.10 -7.76
N TRP A 49 -13.18 -5.19 -7.06
CA TRP A 49 -12.16 -6.11 -6.56
C TRP A 49 -11.33 -6.76 -7.67
N PRO A 50 -11.92 -7.24 -8.79
CA PRO A 50 -11.13 -7.78 -9.89
C PRO A 50 -10.19 -6.74 -10.51
N GLU A 51 -10.65 -5.49 -10.63
CA GLU A 51 -9.84 -4.38 -11.15
C GLU A 51 -8.63 -4.11 -10.24
N ILE A 52 -8.84 -4.04 -8.91
CA ILE A 52 -7.78 -3.81 -7.92
C ILE A 52 -6.72 -4.89 -8.01
N VAL A 53 -7.14 -6.15 -8.01
CA VAL A 53 -6.22 -7.30 -8.03
C VAL A 53 -5.41 -7.33 -9.34
N SER A 54 -6.06 -7.11 -10.48
CA SER A 54 -5.37 -7.05 -11.78
C SER A 54 -4.36 -5.90 -11.81
N TRP A 55 -4.79 -4.71 -11.38
CA TRP A 55 -3.95 -3.51 -11.42
C TRP A 55 -2.72 -3.62 -10.51
N VAL A 56 -2.87 -4.17 -9.30
CA VAL A 56 -1.74 -4.39 -8.38
C VAL A 56 -0.70 -5.33 -8.98
N SER A 57 -1.16 -6.40 -9.66
CA SER A 57 -0.27 -7.35 -10.33
C SER A 57 0.40 -6.74 -11.57
N GLU A 58 -0.34 -6.02 -12.40
CA GLU A 58 0.17 -5.41 -13.64
C GLU A 58 1.18 -4.29 -13.38
N THR A 59 1.00 -3.53 -12.30
CA THR A 59 1.92 -2.45 -11.92
C THR A 59 3.16 -2.95 -11.17
N GLY A 60 3.19 -4.23 -10.76
CA GLY A 60 4.25 -4.80 -9.94
C GLY A 60 4.31 -4.21 -8.52
N LEU A 61 3.26 -3.53 -8.07
CA LEU A 61 3.20 -2.93 -6.74
C LEU A 61 3.06 -3.97 -5.63
N ASP A 62 2.68 -5.20 -5.96
CA ASP A 62 2.77 -6.35 -5.06
C ASP A 62 4.20 -6.61 -4.56
N THR A 63 5.21 -6.23 -5.34
CA THR A 63 6.64 -6.31 -4.95
C THR A 63 7.14 -5.11 -4.14
N VAL A 64 6.45 -3.96 -4.25
CA VAL A 64 6.83 -2.69 -3.61
C VAL A 64 6.12 -2.53 -2.26
N TYR A 65 4.84 -2.82 -2.22
CA TYR A 65 4.00 -2.73 -1.03
C TYR A 65 3.57 -4.12 -0.62
N LEU A 66 3.98 -4.58 0.56
CA LEU A 66 3.50 -5.85 1.12
C LEU A 66 2.19 -5.69 1.89
N ASP A 67 1.89 -4.48 2.37
CA ASP A 67 0.65 -4.16 3.06
C ASP A 67 -0.52 -3.97 2.08
N SER A 68 -1.64 -4.63 2.37
CA SER A 68 -2.84 -4.60 1.52
C SER A 68 -3.47 -3.21 1.44
N ARG A 69 -3.43 -2.42 2.52
CA ARG A 69 -4.00 -1.07 2.53
C ARG A 69 -3.15 -0.12 1.69
N ASP A 70 -1.84 -0.29 1.68
CA ASP A 70 -0.97 0.45 0.78
C ASP A 70 -1.27 0.12 -0.69
N ARG A 71 -1.42 -1.16 -1.04
CA ARG A 71 -1.78 -1.56 -2.41
C ARG A 71 -3.10 -0.95 -2.87
N ILE A 72 -4.13 -1.04 -2.03
CA ILE A 72 -5.47 -0.53 -2.34
C ILE A 72 -5.46 1.00 -2.38
N GLY A 73 -4.77 1.66 -1.44
CA GLY A 73 -4.63 3.11 -1.42
C GLY A 73 -3.87 3.63 -2.65
N ALA A 74 -2.85 2.90 -3.11
CA ALA A 74 -2.12 3.19 -4.36
C ALA A 74 -3.02 3.06 -5.58
N TRP A 75 -3.84 2.01 -5.67
CA TRP A 75 -4.84 1.87 -6.73
C TRP A 75 -5.81 3.04 -6.73
N TRP A 76 -6.38 3.36 -5.55
CA TRP A 76 -7.37 4.42 -5.41
C TRP A 76 -6.80 5.77 -5.83
N ALA A 77 -5.62 6.13 -5.31
CA ALA A 77 -4.95 7.37 -5.68
C ALA A 77 -4.63 7.42 -7.18
N SER A 78 -4.15 6.32 -7.76
CA SER A 78 -3.85 6.23 -9.20
C SER A 78 -5.09 6.45 -10.07
N LYS A 79 -6.21 5.83 -9.70
CA LYS A 79 -7.51 5.99 -10.37
C LYS A 79 -7.98 7.44 -10.29
N GLU A 80 -7.86 8.05 -9.12
CA GLU A 80 -8.33 9.41 -8.87
C GLU A 80 -7.48 10.46 -9.61
N VAL A 81 -6.14 10.39 -9.54
CA VAL A 81 -5.28 11.34 -10.28
C VAL A 81 -5.40 11.18 -11.80
N ARG A 82 -5.68 9.96 -12.28
CA ARG A 82 -5.93 9.69 -13.70
C ARG A 82 -7.18 10.40 -14.20
N SER A 83 -8.23 10.46 -13.37
CA SER A 83 -9.45 11.23 -13.69
C SER A 83 -9.16 12.74 -13.85
N MET A 84 -8.06 13.21 -13.26
CA MET A 84 -7.59 14.60 -13.34
C MET A 84 -6.54 14.82 -14.45
N GLY A 85 -6.18 13.78 -15.22
CA GLY A 85 -5.21 13.86 -16.31
C GLY A 85 -3.74 13.65 -15.90
N TYR A 86 -3.49 12.95 -14.79
CA TYR A 86 -2.15 12.66 -14.28
C TYR A 86 -1.90 11.16 -14.05
N THR A 87 -0.64 10.76 -14.02
CA THR A 87 -0.15 9.51 -13.45
C THR A 87 0.60 9.80 -12.16
N LEU A 88 0.60 8.84 -11.24
CA LEU A 88 1.30 8.94 -9.96
C LEU A 88 2.58 8.12 -9.97
N ASN A 89 3.71 8.78 -9.77
CA ASN A 89 5.00 8.12 -9.60
C ASN A 89 5.24 7.83 -8.11
N PHE A 90 4.96 6.59 -7.69
CA PHE A 90 5.09 6.16 -6.29
C PHE A 90 6.51 6.26 -5.72
N THR A 91 7.55 6.23 -6.56
CA THR A 91 8.94 6.39 -6.09
C THR A 91 9.25 7.83 -5.65
N LYS A 92 8.51 8.81 -6.19
CA LYS A 92 8.62 10.23 -5.86
C LYS A 92 7.49 10.71 -4.94
N CYS A 93 6.49 9.88 -4.69
CA CYS A 93 5.30 10.19 -3.91
C CYS A 93 5.60 10.84 -2.55
N GLY A 94 6.54 10.28 -1.78
CA GLY A 94 6.88 10.78 -0.44
C GLY A 94 5.75 10.62 0.59
N LYS A 95 4.67 9.90 0.24
CA LYS A 95 3.53 9.54 1.10
C LYS A 95 3.37 8.04 1.16
N VAL A 96 2.77 7.56 2.25
CA VAL A 96 2.40 6.14 2.39
C VAL A 96 1.01 5.96 1.77
N PRO A 97 0.84 5.11 0.75
CA PRO A 97 -0.43 5.04 0.03
C PRO A 97 -1.66 4.65 0.86
N SER A 98 -1.49 3.95 1.98
CA SER A 98 -2.59 3.65 2.92
C SER A 98 -3.28 4.90 3.48
N GLU A 99 -2.65 6.09 3.40
CA GLU A 99 -3.32 7.37 3.68
C GLU A 99 -4.52 7.61 2.77
N TRP A 100 -4.50 7.08 1.54
CA TRP A 100 -5.57 7.22 0.56
C TRP A 100 -6.50 6.01 0.50
N PHE A 101 -6.32 5.04 1.41
CA PHE A 101 -7.24 3.92 1.52
C PHE A 101 -8.67 4.42 1.86
N PRO A 102 -9.71 3.99 1.13
CA PRO A 102 -11.09 4.31 1.46
C PRO A 102 -11.52 3.69 2.80
N VAL A 103 -11.85 4.52 3.79
CA VAL A 103 -12.32 4.10 5.12
C VAL A 103 -13.67 4.74 5.40
N GLY A 104 -14.60 3.98 5.95
CA GLY A 104 -15.92 4.45 6.37
C GLY A 104 -16.94 3.32 6.42
N GLU A 105 -18.18 3.64 6.77
CA GLU A 105 -19.30 2.70 6.78
C GLU A 105 -20.00 2.62 5.41
N HIS A 106 -19.87 3.67 4.61
CA HIS A 106 -20.51 3.78 3.30
C HIS A 106 -19.52 4.15 2.21
N TRP A 107 -19.61 3.46 1.08
CA TRP A 107 -18.65 3.60 -0.03
C TRP A 107 -18.49 5.06 -0.48
N LYS A 108 -19.60 5.74 -0.76
CA LYS A 108 -19.58 7.14 -1.24
C LYS A 108 -18.90 8.10 -0.28
N GLU A 109 -19.06 7.88 1.03
CA GLU A 109 -18.42 8.70 2.05
C GLU A 109 -16.93 8.38 2.12
N ALA A 110 -16.56 7.10 2.09
CA ALA A 110 -15.18 6.66 2.07
C ALA A 110 -14.40 7.17 0.85
N GLU A 111 -15.03 7.22 -0.34
CA GLU A 111 -14.45 7.80 -1.56
C GLU A 111 -14.14 9.29 -1.37
N VAL A 112 -15.11 10.05 -0.84
CA VAL A 112 -14.99 11.49 -0.63
C VAL A 112 -13.88 11.79 0.38
N GLU A 113 -13.85 11.06 1.49
CA GLU A 113 -12.83 11.20 2.52
C GLU A 113 -11.42 10.84 2.00
N ALA A 114 -11.30 9.77 1.22
CA ALA A 114 -10.03 9.41 0.59
C ALA A 114 -9.56 10.46 -0.43
N ARG A 115 -10.49 11.03 -1.22
CA ARG A 115 -10.20 12.16 -2.12
C ARG A 115 -9.72 13.39 -1.35
N TYR A 116 -10.34 13.74 -0.23
CA TYR A 116 -9.87 14.85 0.60
C TYR A 116 -8.43 14.64 1.07
N ARG A 117 -8.08 13.43 1.51
CA ARG A 117 -6.70 13.08 1.89
C ARG A 117 -5.72 13.16 0.72
N LEU A 118 -6.15 12.78 -0.49
CA LEU A 118 -5.32 12.92 -1.69
C LEU A 118 -5.09 14.39 -2.06
N VAL A 119 -6.13 15.22 -2.04
CA VAL A 119 -6.04 16.65 -2.29
C VAL A 119 -5.16 17.34 -1.24
N ALA A 120 -5.25 16.94 0.03
CA ALA A 120 -4.38 17.45 1.09
C ALA A 120 -2.89 17.11 0.84
N SER A 121 -2.60 16.01 0.15
CA SER A 121 -1.24 15.65 -0.26
C SER A 121 -0.79 16.31 -1.57
N TRP A 122 -1.70 16.98 -2.31
CA TRP A 122 -1.45 17.43 -3.68
C TRP A 122 -0.23 18.34 -3.83
N GLU A 123 -0.08 19.33 -2.95
CA GLU A 123 1.06 20.25 -2.98
C GLU A 123 2.39 19.49 -2.89
N SER A 124 2.52 18.59 -1.92
CA SER A 124 3.72 17.77 -1.76
C SER A 124 3.98 16.82 -2.95
N LEU A 125 2.91 16.31 -3.58
CA LEU A 125 3.04 15.47 -4.77
C LEU A 125 3.55 16.27 -5.97
N VAL A 126 3.17 17.53 -6.10
CA VAL A 126 3.70 18.45 -7.11
C VAL A 126 5.16 18.80 -6.81
N GLU A 127 5.48 19.17 -5.57
CA GLU A 127 6.84 19.53 -5.16
C GLU A 127 7.85 18.40 -5.39
N ASN A 128 7.44 17.16 -5.14
CA ASN A 128 8.27 15.99 -5.37
C ASN A 128 8.33 15.56 -6.85
N GLY A 129 7.56 16.19 -7.74
CA GLY A 129 7.43 15.77 -9.13
C GLY A 129 6.82 14.36 -9.28
N ALA A 130 5.93 13.99 -8.36
CA ALA A 130 5.24 12.70 -8.35
C ALA A 130 4.03 12.66 -9.29
N LEU A 131 3.46 13.81 -9.65
CA LEU A 131 2.36 13.92 -10.61
C LEU A 131 2.91 14.19 -12.01
N GLU A 132 2.77 13.20 -12.88
CA GLU A 132 3.21 13.28 -14.28
C GLU A 132 1.97 13.47 -15.18
N LYS A 133 1.98 14.48 -16.04
CA LYS A 133 0.81 14.77 -16.88
C LYS A 133 0.66 13.68 -17.93
N VAL A 134 -0.56 13.16 -18.11
CA VAL A 134 -0.85 12.24 -19.21
C VAL A 134 -0.85 13.03 -20.51
N GLU A 135 0.19 12.85 -21.33
CA GLU A 135 0.20 13.35 -22.70
C GLU A 135 -0.71 12.44 -23.53
N VAL A 136 -1.75 13.03 -24.12
CA VAL A 136 -2.60 12.35 -25.09
C VAL A 136 -1.98 12.62 -26.45
N GLU A 137 -1.31 11.63 -27.04
CA GLU A 137 -0.93 11.64 -28.46
C GLU A 137 -2.16 11.54 -29.37
#